data_AF-A0A4V4HDY5-F1
#
_entry.id   AF-A0A4V4HDY5-F1
#
_cell.length_a   1.000
_cell.length_b   1.000
_cell.length_c   1.000
_cell.angle_alpha   90.00
_cell.angle_beta   90.00
_cell.angle_gamma   90.00
#
_symmetry.space_group_name_H-M   'P 1'
#
loop_
_entity.id
_entity.type
_entity.pdbx_description
1 polymer ?
#
loop_
_entity_poly.entity_id
_entity_poly.type
_entity_poly.pdbx_seq_one_letter_code
_entity_poly.pdbx_strand_id
1 'polypeptide(L)'
;LPLLDEFNTTITVCMNRLSSVSSPLPSHVRGLVELQRASLYSLALLDYTEIFQPNMTKQDGSKIPKPTHRIGAFVWNDEDALSLSSAGLPVYLIRLLSDFDRQNI
;
A
#
# COMPACT_ATOMS: atom_id res chain seq x y z
N LEU A 1 5.52 -20.61 -2.96
CA LEU A 1 4.83 -19.34 -2.65
C LEU A 1 4.91 -18.48 -3.91
N PRO A 2 3.92 -18.54 -4.82
CA PRO A 2 4.00 -17.89 -6.14
C PRO A 2 4.28 -16.39 -6.06
N LEU A 3 3.72 -15.73 -5.05
CA LEU A 3 3.93 -14.30 -4.76
C LEU A 3 5.37 -13.97 -4.34
N LEU A 4 6.05 -14.88 -3.64
CA LEU A 4 7.43 -14.69 -3.24
C LEU A 4 8.38 -14.83 -4.44
N ASP A 5 8.08 -15.75 -5.35
CA ASP A 5 8.82 -15.91 -6.60
C ASP A 5 8.62 -14.72 -7.53
N GLU A 6 7.40 -14.18 -7.62
CA GLU A 6 7.09 -12.96 -8.37
C GLU A 6 7.83 -11.75 -7.80
N PHE A 7 7.81 -11.57 -6.47
CA PHE A 7 8.55 -10.52 -5.79
C PHE A 7 10.07 -10.59 -6.05
N ASN A 8 10.65 -11.78 -5.88
CA ASN A 8 12.07 -12.00 -6.11
C ASN A 8 12.45 -11.71 -7.57
N THR A 9 11.58 -12.07 -8.52
CA THR A 9 11.78 -11.79 -9.94
C THR A 9 11.77 -10.28 -10.21
N THR A 10 10.79 -9.56 -9.67
CA THR A 10 10.69 -8.09 -9.84
C THR A 10 11.91 -7.38 -9.25
N ILE A 11 12.32 -7.74 -8.03
CA ILE A 11 13.52 -7.18 -7.37
C ILE A 11 14.77 -7.41 -8.23
N THR A 12 14.95 -8.64 -8.72
CA THR A 12 16.12 -9.01 -9.53
C THR A 12 16.19 -8.21 -10.83
N VAL A 13 15.06 -8.06 -11.52
CA VAL A 13 15.00 -7.27 -12.77
C VAL A 13 15.32 -5.79 -12.52
N CYS A 14 14.78 -5.21 -11.46
CA CYS A 14 15.05 -3.81 -11.09
C CYS A 14 16.53 -3.59 -10.72
N MET A 15 17.13 -4.51 -9.95
CA MET A 15 18.54 -4.44 -9.57
C MET A 15 19.47 -4.57 -10.78
N ASN A 16 19.18 -5.49 -11.71
CA ASN A 16 19.96 -5.65 -12.93
C ASN A 16 19.90 -4.40 -13.82
N ARG A 17 18.75 -3.72 -13.89
CA ARG A 17 18.63 -2.46 -14.65
C ARG A 17 19.43 -1.32 -14.00
N LEU A 18 19.43 -1.25 -12.68
CA LEU A 18 20.20 -0.25 -11.93
C LEU A 18 21.71 -0.46 -12.05
N SER A 19 22.18 -1.69 -12.10
CA SER A 19 23.61 -2.01 -12.17
C SER A 19 24.19 -1.96 -13.58
N SER A 20 23.37 -2.16 -14.63
CA SER A 20 23.83 -2.28 -16.02
C SER A 20 23.79 -0.98 -16.83
N VAL A 21 23.00 0.02 -16.41
CA VAL A 21 22.87 1.27 -17.15
C VAL A 21 23.72 2.36 -16.49
N SER A 22 24.81 2.75 -17.15
CA SER A 22 25.53 4.01 -16.84
C SER A 22 24.54 5.16 -17.01
N SER A 23 23.94 5.56 -15.90
CA SER A 23 22.88 6.55 -15.87
C SER A 23 23.22 7.63 -14.86
N PRO A 24 22.83 8.89 -15.11
CA PRO A 24 23.05 9.96 -14.15
C PRO A 24 22.51 9.58 -12.77
N LEU A 25 23.14 10.08 -11.70
CA LEU A 25 22.72 9.85 -10.31
C LEU A 25 21.19 10.03 -10.08
N PRO A 26 20.50 11.02 -10.70
CA PRO A 26 19.04 11.14 -10.62
C PRO A 26 18.26 9.91 -11.10
N SER A 27 18.76 9.17 -12.08
CA SER A 27 18.13 7.95 -12.60
C SER A 27 18.23 6.79 -11.60
N HIS A 28 19.35 6.70 -10.86
CA HIS A 28 19.52 5.71 -9.80
C HIS A 28 18.59 6.00 -8.61
N VAL A 29 18.43 7.27 -8.23
CA VAL A 29 17.48 7.69 -7.19
C VAL A 29 16.06 7.29 -7.58
N ARG A 30 15.66 7.48 -8.84
CA ARG A 30 14.35 7.02 -9.34
C ARG A 30 14.19 5.51 -9.20
N GLY A 31 15.18 4.73 -9.61
CA GLY A 31 15.11 3.26 -9.47
C GLY A 31 15.06 2.79 -8.02
N LEU A 32 15.72 3.48 -7.08
CA LEU A 32 15.59 3.20 -5.65
C LEU A 32 14.16 3.46 -5.14
N VAL A 33 13.55 4.57 -5.56
CA VAL A 33 12.14 4.88 -5.22
C VAL A 33 11.19 3.83 -5.79
N GLU A 34 11.42 3.35 -7.02
CA GLU A 34 10.63 2.26 -7.61
C GLU A 34 10.75 0.95 -6.80
N LEU A 35 11.97 0.59 -6.36
CA LEU A 35 12.21 -0.57 -5.50
C LEU A 35 11.51 -0.44 -4.15
N GLN A 36 11.60 0.73 -3.52
CA GLN A 36 10.89 1.03 -2.28
C GLN A 36 9.38 0.90 -2.46
N ARG A 37 8.83 1.43 -3.55
CA ARG A 37 7.40 1.33 -3.87
C ARG A 37 6.97 -0.12 -4.09
N ALA A 38 7.76 -0.91 -4.83
CA ALA A 38 7.48 -2.33 -5.06
C ALA A 38 7.46 -3.10 -3.72
N SER A 39 8.42 -2.85 -2.83
CA SER A 39 8.46 -3.45 -1.50
C SER A 39 7.23 -3.10 -0.66
N LEU A 40 6.84 -1.83 -0.62
CA LEU A 40 5.63 -1.38 0.10
C LEU A 40 4.36 -2.01 -0.48
N TYR A 41 4.26 -2.13 -1.81
CA TYR A 41 3.14 -2.78 -2.47
C TYR A 41 3.04 -4.27 -2.09
N SER A 42 4.16 -4.99 -2.08
CA SER A 42 4.18 -6.40 -1.68
C SER A 42 3.80 -6.61 -0.21
N LEU A 43 4.25 -5.73 0.69
CA LEU A 43 3.81 -5.75 2.09
C LEU A 43 2.30 -5.51 2.22
N ALA A 44 1.76 -4.52 1.49
CA ALA A 44 0.33 -4.24 1.48
C ALA A 44 -0.50 -5.42 0.93
N LEU A 45 0.01 -6.11 -0.11
CA LEU A 45 -0.63 -7.27 -0.69
C LEU A 45 -0.66 -8.45 0.28
N LEU A 46 0.45 -8.71 0.98
CA LEU A 46 0.52 -9.72 2.03
C LEU A 46 -0.47 -9.42 3.16
N ASP A 47 -0.47 -8.19 3.67
CA ASP A 47 -1.42 -7.73 4.69
C ASP A 47 -2.88 -7.91 4.23
N TYR A 48 -3.16 -7.63 2.96
CA TYR A 48 -4.49 -7.88 2.37
C TYR A 48 -4.85 -9.36 2.37
N THR A 49 -4.00 -10.23 1.86
CA THR A 49 -4.31 -11.67 1.77
C THR A 49 -4.38 -12.37 3.12
N GLU A 50 -3.53 -11.98 4.08
CA GLU A 50 -3.40 -12.70 5.36
C GLU A 50 -4.33 -12.14 6.44
N ILE A 51 -4.69 -10.85 6.38
CA ILE A 51 -5.48 -10.19 7.41
C ILE A 51 -6.79 -9.63 6.87
N PHE A 52 -6.73 -8.73 5.88
CA PHE A 52 -7.93 -7.97 5.49
C PHE A 52 -8.97 -8.81 4.76
N GLN A 53 -8.56 -9.62 3.78
CA GLN A 53 -9.47 -10.51 3.04
C GLN A 53 -10.17 -11.50 3.97
N PRO A 54 -9.49 -12.22 4.90
CA PRO A 54 -10.15 -13.06 5.88
C PRO A 54 -11.12 -12.32 6.80
N ASN A 55 -10.79 -11.09 7.22
CA ASN A 55 -11.67 -10.29 8.07
C ASN A 55 -12.92 -9.82 7.30
N MET A 56 -12.78 -9.44 6.04
CA MET A 56 -13.90 -9.06 5.17
C MET A 56 -14.84 -10.24 4.86
N THR A 57 -14.30 -11.45 4.75
CA THR A 57 -15.08 -12.66 4.43
C THR A 57 -15.69 -13.32 5.67
N LYS A 58 -15.12 -13.11 6.87
CA LYS A 58 -15.73 -13.56 8.13
C LYS A 58 -16.90 -12.64 8.50
N GLN A 59 -18.08 -12.89 7.92
CA GLN A 59 -19.36 -12.25 8.29
C GLN A 59 -19.93 -12.70 9.66
N ASP A 60 -19.11 -13.15 10.60
CA ASP A 60 -19.60 -13.50 11.93
C ASP A 60 -19.24 -12.38 12.90
N GLY A 61 -20.16 -11.42 13.08
CA GLY A 61 -20.42 -10.55 14.26
C GLY A 61 -19.26 -10.05 15.13
N SER A 62 -18.02 -10.19 14.68
CA SER A 62 -16.82 -10.04 15.46
C SER A 62 -16.33 -8.61 15.31
N LYS A 63 -15.94 -8.03 16.44
CA LYS A 63 -15.52 -6.63 16.53
C LYS A 63 -14.42 -6.37 15.51
N ILE A 64 -14.64 -5.36 14.67
CA ILE A 64 -13.66 -4.84 13.72
C ILE A 64 -12.32 -4.67 14.46
N PRO A 65 -11.25 -5.39 14.08
CA PRO A 65 -9.98 -5.30 14.76
C PRO A 65 -9.45 -3.87 14.66
N LYS A 66 -8.86 -3.36 15.76
CA LYS A 66 -8.28 -2.00 15.78
C LYS A 66 -7.23 -1.88 14.66
N PRO A 67 -7.22 -0.76 13.92
CA PRO A 67 -6.23 -0.54 12.88
C PRO A 67 -4.83 -0.63 13.49
N THR A 68 -4.05 -1.59 13.01
CA THR A 68 -2.63 -1.76 13.37
C THR A 68 -1.80 -0.74 12.59
N HIS A 69 -0.58 -0.43 13.06
CA HIS A 69 0.40 0.39 12.32
C HIS A 69 0.86 -0.35 11.05
N ARG A 70 -0.02 -0.43 10.06
CA ARG A 70 0.17 -1.13 8.79
C ARG A 70 -0.06 -0.19 7.63
N ILE A 71 0.43 -0.62 6.46
CA ILE A 71 0.26 0.13 5.22
C ILE A 71 -1.25 0.20 4.93
N GLY A 72 -1.76 1.43 4.87
CA GLY A 72 -3.18 1.71 4.65
C GLY A 72 -3.49 2.07 3.21
N ALA A 73 -4.78 2.15 2.90
CA ALA A 73 -5.26 2.59 1.60
C ALA A 73 -5.26 4.13 1.54
N PHE A 74 -4.66 4.67 0.47
CA PHE A 74 -4.82 6.08 0.13
C PHE A 74 -6.04 6.24 -0.78
N VAL A 75 -7.03 7.01 -0.35
CA VAL A 75 -8.31 7.17 -1.06
C VAL A 75 -8.61 8.64 -1.31
N TRP A 76 -9.38 8.95 -2.35
CA TRP A 76 -9.70 10.32 -2.77
C TRP A 76 -11.13 10.75 -2.45
N ASN A 77 -11.98 9.82 -2.01
CA ASN A 77 -13.38 10.08 -1.68
C ASN A 77 -13.78 9.40 -0.37
N ASP A 78 -14.85 9.91 0.24
CA ASP A 78 -15.33 9.49 1.56
C ASP A 78 -16.02 8.12 1.54
N GLU A 79 -16.66 7.74 0.43
CA GLU A 79 -17.37 6.47 0.32
C GLU A 79 -16.40 5.28 0.37
N ASP A 80 -15.32 5.36 -0.41
CA ASP A 80 -14.24 4.38 -0.38
C ASP A 80 -13.55 4.36 0.99
N ALA A 81 -13.35 5.53 1.59
CA ALA A 81 -12.75 5.63 2.92
C ALA A 81 -13.58 4.92 3.98
N LEU A 82 -14.90 5.15 3.97
CA LEU A 82 -15.85 4.57 4.91
C LEU A 82 -15.95 3.05 4.72
N SER A 83 -16.07 2.59 3.48
CA SER A 83 -16.15 1.16 3.14
C SER A 83 -14.92 0.41 3.62
N LEU A 84 -13.72 0.92 3.32
CA LEU A 84 -12.46 0.29 3.73
C LEU A 84 -12.24 0.36 5.26
N SER A 85 -12.59 1.48 5.90
CA SER A 85 -12.50 1.63 7.35
C SER A 85 -13.42 0.65 8.08
N SER A 86 -14.65 0.45 7.59
CA SER A 86 -15.60 -0.53 8.15
C SER A 86 -15.08 -1.98 8.05
N ALA A 87 -14.21 -2.24 7.07
CA ALA A 87 -13.52 -3.51 6.90
C ALA A 87 -12.24 -3.64 7.75
N GLY A 88 -11.91 -2.64 8.57
CA GLY A 88 -10.75 -2.63 9.46
C GLY A 88 -9.42 -2.28 8.78
N LEU A 89 -9.46 -1.76 7.55
CA LEU A 89 -8.26 -1.24 6.87
C LEU A 89 -7.88 0.13 7.43
N PRO A 90 -6.59 0.39 7.69
CA PRO A 90 -6.09 1.76 7.85
C PRO A 90 -6.32 2.54 6.56
N VAL A 91 -6.88 3.75 6.65
CA VAL A 91 -7.22 4.59 5.49
C VAL A 91 -6.65 5.98 5.67
N TYR A 92 -6.08 6.53 4.60
CA TYR A 92 -5.58 7.89 4.50
C TYR A 92 -6.34 8.61 3.38
N LEU A 93 -7.29 9.45 3.74
CA LEU A 93 -8.07 10.25 2.79
C LEU A 93 -7.21 11.41 2.27
N ILE A 94 -6.86 11.36 0.98
CA ILE A 94 -6.15 12.43 0.30
C ILE A 94 -7.16 13.50 -0.11
N ARG A 95 -6.98 14.71 0.41
CA ARG A 95 -7.75 15.90 0.05
C ARG A 95 -6.87 16.90 -0.69
N LEU A 96 -7.49 17.71 -1.53
CA LEU A 96 -6.83 18.87 -2.11
C LEU A 96 -6.55 19.88 -0.98
N LEU A 97 -5.44 20.60 -1.08
CA LEU A 97 -5.06 21.61 -0.09
C LEU A 97 -6.15 22.69 0.08
N SER A 98 -6.92 22.97 -0.98
CA SER A 98 -8.06 23.90 -0.96
C SER A 98 -9.18 23.48 -0.02
N ASP A 99 -9.27 22.20 0.34
CA ASP A 99 -10.32 21.66 1.21
C ASP A 99 -9.86 21.55 2.67
N PHE A 100 -8.62 21.94 2.98
CA PHE A 100 -8.01 21.80 4.30
C PHE A 100 -8.78 22.53 5.41
N ASP A 101 -9.37 23.70 5.11
CA ASP A 101 -10.06 24.54 6.09
C ASP A 101 -11.48 24.04 6.44
N ARG A 102 -12.00 23.01 5.75
CA ARG A 102 -13.39 22.57 5.93
C ARG A 102 -13.61 21.60 7.10
N GLN A 103 -12.58 21.22 7.86
CA GLN A 103 -12.67 20.08 8.80
C GLN A 103 -12.03 20.26 10.19
N ASN A 104 -11.89 21.50 10.71
CA ASN A 104 -11.61 21.70 12.15
C ASN A 104 -12.87 21.70 13.03
N ILE A 105 -13.94 20.99 12.65
CA ILE A 105 -15.16 20.80 13.45
C ILE A 105 -15.49 19.32 13.55
#